data_AF-A0A920UJ12-F1
#
_entry.id   AF-A0A920UJ12-F1
#
_cell.length_a   1.000
_cell.length_b   1.000
_cell.length_c   1.000
_cell.angle_alpha   90.00
_cell.angle_beta   90.00
_cell.angle_gamma   90.00
#
_symmetry.space_group_name_H-M   'P 1'
#
loop_
_entity.id
_entity.type
_entity.pdbx_description
1 polymer ?
#
loop_
_entity_poly.entity_id
_entity_poly.type
_entity_poly.pdbx_seq_one_letter_code
_entity_poly.pdbx_strand_id
1 'polypeptide(L)'
;MQFESVIGLEIHIQLATESKIFCSCSTEFGKPPNTNTCPVCLGLPGALPVLNRHVPELAAKLGLALNCEIRTDSQFARKNYFYPDLPKAYQISQFDRPICENGWLDIHTESRGKSRIGITRIHMEEDAGKLVHEGCRYRKHG
;
A
#
# COMPACT_ATOMS: atom_id res chain seq x y z
N MET A 1 25.75 28.24 0.35
CA MET A 1 25.61 26.86 -0.18
C MET A 1 25.08 26.97 -1.60
N GLN A 2 25.63 26.24 -2.57
CA GLN A 2 25.25 26.35 -3.99
C GLN A 2 24.20 25.31 -4.45
N PHE A 3 23.83 24.36 -3.59
CA PHE A 3 22.86 23.31 -3.91
C PHE A 3 21.81 23.21 -2.81
N GLU A 4 20.60 22.78 -3.20
CA GLU A 4 19.46 22.51 -2.33
C GLU A 4 19.05 21.04 -2.45
N SER A 5 18.92 20.35 -1.32
CA SER A 5 18.45 18.96 -1.28
C SER A 5 16.92 18.91 -1.30
N VAL A 6 16.36 18.21 -2.29
CA VAL A 6 14.92 17.94 -2.40
C VAL A 6 14.69 16.45 -2.16
N ILE A 7 13.88 16.11 -1.16
CA ILE A 7 13.61 14.72 -0.74
C ILE A 7 12.10 14.48 -0.80
N GLY A 8 11.71 13.40 -1.49
CA GLY A 8 10.35 12.87 -1.50
C GLY A 8 10.32 11.46 -0.91
N LEU A 9 9.27 11.14 -0.17
CA LEU A 9 9.07 9.82 0.44
C LEU A 9 7.82 9.17 -0.14
N GLU A 10 7.92 7.89 -0.46
CA GLU A 10 6.78 7.01 -0.74
C GLU A 10 6.64 6.04 0.43
N ILE A 11 5.47 6.02 1.06
CA ILE A 11 5.24 5.26 2.28
C ILE A 11 4.06 4.32 2.03
N HIS A 12 4.28 3.03 2.27
CA HIS A 12 3.25 2.00 2.20
C HIS A 12 2.87 1.58 3.61
N ILE A 13 1.58 1.57 3.92
CA ILE A 13 1.05 1.28 5.25
C ILE A 13 0.11 0.08 5.16
N GLN A 14 0.43 -0.98 5.90
CA GLN A 14 -0.46 -2.13 6.01
C GLN A 14 -1.61 -1.82 6.97
N LEU A 15 -2.84 -1.85 6.47
CA LEU A 15 -4.02 -1.58 7.27
C LEU A 15 -4.36 -2.78 8.17
N ALA A 16 -4.61 -2.51 9.46
CA ALA A 16 -5.03 -3.50 10.45
C ALA A 16 -6.49 -3.92 10.24
N THR A 17 -6.74 -4.65 9.15
CA THR A 17 -8.04 -5.24 8.80
C THR A 17 -8.00 -6.74 9.06
N GLU A 18 -9.15 -7.36 9.35
CA GLU A 18 -9.22 -8.81 9.58
C GLU A 18 -9.12 -9.63 8.29
N SER A 19 -9.64 -9.09 7.18
CA SER A 19 -9.66 -9.72 5.87
C SER A 19 -8.95 -8.87 4.81
N LYS A 20 -8.42 -9.52 3.77
CA LYS A 20 -7.71 -8.85 2.67
C LYS A 20 -8.60 -7.85 1.94
N ILE A 21 -7.98 -6.92 1.23
CA ILE A 21 -8.67 -5.82 0.55
C ILE A 21 -9.71 -6.27 -0.50
N PHE A 22 -9.49 -7.40 -1.19
CA PHE A 22 -10.35 -7.86 -2.29
C PHE A 22 -10.97 -9.25 -2.09
N CYS A 23 -10.79 -9.89 -0.94
CA CYS A 23 -11.37 -11.20 -0.64
C CYS A 23 -11.49 -11.45 0.87
N SER A 24 -12.15 -12.53 1.28
CA SER A 24 -12.41 -12.87 2.68
C SER A 24 -11.26 -13.58 3.41
N CYS A 25 -10.09 -13.76 2.78
CA CYS A 25 -8.94 -14.39 3.45
C CYS A 25 -8.42 -13.52 4.59
N SER A 26 -7.93 -14.16 5.65
CA SER A 26 -7.28 -13.49 6.79
C SER A 26 -6.00 -12.75 6.38
N THR A 27 -5.72 -11.64 7.06
CA THR A 27 -4.47 -10.86 7.00
C THR A 27 -3.45 -11.27 8.07
N GLU A 28 -3.79 -12.23 8.92
CA GLU A 28 -2.97 -12.63 10.08
C GLU A 28 -1.57 -13.10 9.64
N PHE A 29 -0.55 -12.54 10.30
CA PHE A 29 0.85 -12.82 10.01
C PHE A 29 1.31 -14.16 10.64
N GLY A 30 2.39 -14.73 10.10
CA GLY A 30 3.08 -15.87 10.72
C GLY A 30 2.44 -17.24 10.47
N LYS A 31 1.43 -17.35 9.61
CA LYS A 31 0.88 -18.64 9.19
C LYS A 31 1.83 -19.37 8.23
N PRO A 32 1.73 -20.72 8.11
CA PRO A 32 2.49 -21.46 7.11
C PRO A 32 2.26 -20.92 5.69
N PRO A 33 3.24 -21.08 4.77
CA PRO A 33 3.14 -20.57 3.41
C PRO A 33 1.85 -20.98 2.71
N ASN A 34 1.23 -20.04 1.99
CA ASN A 34 0.04 -20.25 1.16
C ASN A 34 -1.24 -20.74 1.87
N THR A 35 -1.31 -20.68 3.21
CA THR A 35 -2.50 -21.09 3.98
C THR A 35 -3.65 -20.08 3.92
N ASN A 36 -3.35 -18.78 4.01
CA ASN A 36 -4.33 -17.70 3.91
C ASN A 36 -4.56 -17.28 2.45
N THR A 37 -5.00 -18.22 1.59
CA THR A 37 -5.19 -17.98 0.15
C THR A 37 -6.56 -18.44 -0.36
N CYS A 38 -7.00 -17.89 -1.48
CA CYS A 38 -8.24 -18.26 -2.18
C CYS A 38 -8.11 -17.94 -3.68
N PRO A 39 -9.07 -18.36 -4.54
CA PRO A 39 -9.00 -18.10 -5.97
C PRO A 39 -8.79 -16.62 -6.36
N VAL A 40 -9.35 -15.69 -5.60
CA VAL A 40 -9.23 -14.24 -5.88
C VAL A 40 -7.81 -13.75 -5.65
N CYS A 41 -7.24 -13.98 -4.46
CA CYS A 41 -5.90 -13.48 -4.16
C CYS A 41 -4.80 -14.28 -4.84
N LEU A 42 -5.09 -15.51 -5.30
CA LEU A 42 -4.20 -16.31 -6.15
C LEU A 42 -4.33 -15.98 -7.64
N GLY A 43 -5.22 -15.05 -8.03
CA GLY A 43 -5.40 -14.67 -9.44
C GLY A 43 -5.88 -15.81 -10.33
N LEU A 44 -6.65 -16.77 -9.79
CA LEU A 44 -7.15 -17.90 -10.56
C LEU A 44 -8.19 -17.46 -11.60
N PRO A 45 -8.30 -18.19 -12.74
CA PRO A 45 -9.26 -17.86 -13.79
C PRO A 45 -10.70 -17.77 -13.26
N GLY A 46 -11.41 -16.71 -13.67
CA GLY A 46 -12.81 -16.47 -13.29
C GLY A 46 -13.03 -15.84 -11.91
N ALA A 47 -11.98 -15.62 -11.12
CA ALA A 47 -12.10 -14.97 -9.82
C ALA A 47 -12.25 -13.43 -9.96
N LEU A 48 -13.12 -12.83 -9.14
CA LEU A 48 -13.41 -11.39 -9.16
C LEU A 48 -13.11 -10.74 -7.80
N PRO A 49 -12.57 -9.51 -7.77
CA PRO A 49 -12.27 -8.79 -6.53
C PRO A 49 -13.56 -8.22 -5.90
N VAL A 50 -13.66 -8.29 -4.57
CA VAL A 50 -14.73 -7.65 -3.78
C VAL A 50 -14.10 -6.80 -2.70
N LEU A 51 -14.31 -5.48 -2.77
CA LEU A 51 -13.70 -4.52 -1.84
C LEU A 51 -14.12 -4.77 -0.40
N ASN A 52 -13.15 -4.86 0.50
CA ASN A 52 -13.37 -4.82 1.95
C ASN A 52 -13.80 -3.41 2.38
N ARG A 53 -15.01 -3.31 2.95
CA ARG A 53 -15.60 -2.04 3.42
C ARG A 53 -14.73 -1.26 4.42
N HIS A 54 -13.91 -1.96 5.23
CA HIS A 54 -13.09 -1.32 6.26
C HIS A 54 -11.86 -0.63 5.69
N VAL A 55 -11.42 -1.01 4.48
CA VAL A 55 -10.27 -0.38 3.81
C VAL A 55 -10.51 1.10 3.50
N PRO A 56 -11.59 1.50 2.80
CA PRO A 56 -11.86 2.93 2.58
C PRO A 56 -12.16 3.68 3.88
N GLU A 57 -12.79 3.05 4.88
CA GLU A 57 -13.00 3.67 6.19
C GLU A 57 -11.68 4.05 6.87
N LEU A 58 -10.72 3.13 6.90
CA LEU A 58 -9.39 3.37 7.50
C LEU A 58 -8.57 4.36 6.68
N ALA A 59 -8.62 4.27 5.35
CA ALA A 59 -7.93 5.20 4.46
C ALA A 59 -8.47 6.64 4.61
N ALA A 60 -9.80 6.81 4.71
CA ALA A 60 -10.41 8.10 4.97
C ALA A 60 -10.06 8.64 6.38
N LYS A 61 -10.04 7.77 7.40
CA LYS A 61 -9.58 8.15 8.75
C LYS A 61 -8.13 8.66 8.74
N LEU A 62 -7.24 7.98 8.01
CA LEU A 62 -5.87 8.44 7.83
C LEU A 62 -5.80 9.77 7.08
N GLY A 63 -6.61 9.93 6.03
CA GLY A 63 -6.74 11.19 5.30
C GLY A 63 -7.15 12.36 6.20
N LEU A 64 -8.17 12.18 7.03
CA LEU A 64 -8.57 13.20 8.02
C LEU A 64 -7.45 13.51 9.01
N ALA A 65 -6.76 12.49 9.52
CA ALA A 65 -5.65 12.66 10.46
C ALA A 65 -4.47 13.42 9.84
N LEU A 66 -4.29 13.31 8.52
CA LEU A 66 -3.24 13.99 7.74
C LEU A 66 -3.77 15.24 7.01
N ASN A 67 -4.93 15.76 7.42
CA ASN A 67 -5.54 16.97 6.89
C ASN A 67 -5.76 16.95 5.36
N CYS A 68 -5.96 15.76 4.78
CA CYS A 68 -6.23 15.61 3.36
C CYS A 68 -7.68 15.94 3.01
N GLU A 69 -7.90 16.32 1.76
CA GLU A 69 -9.22 16.37 1.14
C GLU A 69 -9.65 14.94 0.76
N ILE A 70 -10.77 14.47 1.30
CA ILE A 70 -11.34 13.17 0.95
C ILE A 70 -12.19 13.31 -0.30
N ARG A 71 -11.89 12.49 -1.30
CA ARG A 71 -12.65 12.44 -2.56
C ARG A 71 -13.92 11.60 -2.39
N THR A 72 -15.05 12.12 -2.86
CA THR A 72 -16.33 11.41 -2.85
C THR A 72 -16.49 10.41 -4.00
N ASP A 73 -15.77 10.61 -5.10
CA ASP A 73 -15.67 9.70 -6.25
C ASP A 73 -14.24 9.19 -6.42
N SER A 74 -13.92 7.98 -5.96
CA SER A 74 -12.59 7.38 -6.15
C SER A 74 -12.67 6.12 -7.01
N GLN A 75 -11.60 5.82 -7.75
CA GLN A 75 -11.59 4.73 -8.73
C GLN A 75 -10.34 3.85 -8.56
N PHE A 76 -10.55 2.54 -8.54
CA PHE A 76 -9.47 1.56 -8.65
C PHE A 76 -9.01 1.41 -10.11
N ALA A 77 -7.71 1.28 -10.30
CA ALA A 77 -7.02 1.06 -11.56
C ALA A 77 -6.14 -0.20 -11.48
N ARG A 78 -5.76 -0.74 -12.63
CA ARG A 78 -4.85 -1.89 -12.73
C ARG A 78 -3.46 -1.41 -13.11
N LYS A 79 -2.50 -1.57 -12.22
CA LYS A 79 -1.08 -1.32 -12.48
C LYS A 79 -0.45 -2.62 -12.98
N ASN A 80 -0.24 -2.73 -14.29
CA ASN A 80 0.15 -3.98 -14.95
C ASN A 80 1.69 -4.16 -14.93
N TYR A 81 2.16 -5.28 -14.39
CA TYR A 81 3.57 -5.70 -14.42
C TYR A 81 3.69 -7.19 -14.08
N PHE A 82 4.72 -7.85 -14.61
CA PHE A 82 4.95 -9.27 -14.38
C PHE A 82 5.98 -9.46 -13.27
N TYR A 83 5.58 -10.13 -12.19
CA TYR A 83 6.49 -10.55 -11.14
C TYR A 83 5.92 -11.78 -10.41
N PRO A 84 6.74 -12.74 -9.93
CA PRO A 84 6.22 -14.04 -9.45
C PRO A 84 5.37 -13.96 -8.16
N ASP A 85 5.53 -12.92 -7.36
CA ASP A 85 4.69 -12.70 -6.16
C ASP A 85 3.37 -11.95 -6.47
N LEU A 86 3.16 -11.55 -7.73
CA LEU A 86 1.97 -10.84 -8.20
C LEU A 86 1.16 -11.73 -9.15
N PRO A 87 0.25 -12.58 -8.62
CA PRO A 87 -0.37 -13.66 -9.40
C PRO A 87 -1.26 -13.19 -10.56
N LYS A 88 -1.79 -11.95 -10.48
CA LYS A 88 -2.73 -11.41 -11.48
C LYS A 88 -2.04 -10.74 -12.67
N ALA A 89 -0.71 -10.60 -12.66
CA ALA A 89 0.06 -9.74 -13.58
C ALA A 89 -0.38 -8.26 -13.59
N TYR A 90 -1.18 -7.86 -12.60
CA TYR A 90 -1.49 -6.48 -12.27
C TYR A 90 -1.82 -6.36 -10.78
N GLN A 91 -1.46 -5.22 -10.21
CA GLN A 91 -1.84 -4.80 -8.86
C GLN A 91 -3.07 -3.89 -8.99
N ILE A 92 -4.13 -4.17 -8.23
CA ILE A 92 -5.26 -3.25 -8.10
C ILE A 92 -4.85 -2.15 -7.13
N SER A 93 -4.73 -0.92 -7.64
CA SER A 93 -4.33 0.30 -6.92
C SER A 93 -5.27 1.44 -7.33
N GLN A 94 -4.95 2.71 -7.05
CA GLN A 94 -5.64 3.86 -7.63
C GLN A 94 -4.64 4.73 -8.36
N PHE A 95 -5.01 5.23 -9.55
CA PHE A 95 -4.16 6.12 -10.35
C PHE A 95 -4.69 7.56 -10.27
N ASP A 96 -5.49 8.01 -11.24
CA ASP A 96 -5.95 9.42 -11.33
C ASP A 96 -6.93 9.85 -10.24
N ARG A 97 -7.61 8.91 -9.59
CA ARG A 97 -8.66 9.19 -8.59
C ARG A 97 -8.36 8.51 -7.25
N PRO A 98 -7.32 8.95 -6.52
CA PRO A 98 -7.04 8.47 -5.17
C PRO A 98 -8.13 8.87 -4.19
N ILE A 99 -8.22 8.17 -3.06
CA ILE A 99 -9.20 8.48 -2.01
C ILE A 99 -8.91 9.80 -1.28
N CYS A 100 -7.64 10.19 -1.10
CA CYS A 100 -7.29 11.47 -0.47
C CYS A 100 -6.19 12.22 -1.22
N GLU A 101 -6.25 13.54 -1.23
CA GLU A 101 -5.26 14.44 -1.85
C GLU A 101 -5.00 15.67 -0.96
N ASN A 102 -3.96 16.45 -1.29
CA ASN A 102 -3.72 17.79 -0.75
C ASN A 102 -3.61 17.86 0.80
N GLY A 103 -3.02 16.84 1.42
CA GLY A 103 -2.81 16.82 2.88
C GLY A 103 -1.52 17.49 3.33
N TRP A 104 -1.29 17.45 4.64
CA TRP A 104 -0.03 17.90 5.24
C TRP A 104 0.20 17.33 6.64
N LEU A 105 1.48 17.25 7.02
CA LEU A 105 1.94 16.89 8.35
C LEU A 105 2.93 17.94 8.86
N ASP A 106 2.67 18.45 10.07
CA ASP A 106 3.63 19.31 10.76
C ASP A 106 4.64 18.44 11.52
N ILE A 107 5.93 18.67 11.29
CA ILE A 107 7.04 18.02 12.00
C ILE A 107 7.87 19.05 12.76
N HIS A 108 8.55 18.61 13.82
CA HIS A 108 9.52 19.42 14.54
C HIS A 108 10.92 18.87 14.29
N THR A 109 11.83 19.73 13.85
CA THR A 109 13.25 19.39 13.71
C THR A 109 14.09 20.29 14.60
N GLU A 110 15.19 19.75 15.11
CA GLU A 110 16.12 20.49 15.96
C GLU A 110 16.70 21.72 15.24
N SER A 111 16.92 21.62 13.93
CA SER A 111 17.58 22.64 13.13
C SER A 111 16.66 23.69 12.50
N ARG A 112 15.39 23.37 12.24
CA ARG A 112 14.44 24.27 11.56
C ARG A 112 13.17 24.57 12.36
N GLY A 113 13.01 23.98 13.55
CA GLY A 113 11.79 24.14 14.34
C GLY A 113 10.60 23.44 13.66
N LYS A 114 9.42 24.08 13.73
CA LYS A 114 8.20 23.54 13.13
C LYS A 114 8.23 23.70 11.60
N SER A 115 8.11 22.59 10.87
CA SER A 115 8.09 22.55 9.40
C SER A 115 6.89 21.76 8.92
N ARG A 116 6.23 22.24 7.85
CA ARG A 116 5.10 21.54 7.24
C ARG A 116 5.55 20.74 6.03
N ILE A 117 5.20 19.45 5.99
CA ILE A 117 5.44 18.56 4.86
C ILE A 117 4.12 18.28 4.17
N GLY A 118 4.04 18.57 2.87
CA GLY A 118 2.87 18.26 2.06
C GLY A 118 2.70 16.76 1.84
N ILE A 119 1.45 16.29 1.87
CA ILE A 119 1.07 14.93 1.50
C ILE A 119 0.33 15.03 0.17
N THR A 120 1.00 14.62 -0.91
CA THR A 120 0.44 14.73 -2.26
C THR A 120 -0.85 13.93 -2.40
N ARG A 121 -0.84 12.67 -1.94
CA ARG A 121 -1.97 11.74 -2.08
C ARG A 121 -1.90 10.57 -1.10
N ILE A 122 -3.07 10.00 -0.82
CA ILE A 122 -3.23 8.68 -0.20
C ILE A 122 -4.13 7.86 -1.12
N HIS A 123 -3.67 6.68 -1.51
CA HIS A 123 -4.43 5.75 -2.33
C HIS A 123 -4.46 4.36 -1.74
N MET A 124 -5.48 3.59 -2.09
CA MET A 124 -5.65 2.21 -1.65
C MET A 124 -5.10 1.25 -2.70
N GLU A 125 -4.39 0.23 -2.24
CA GLU A 125 -3.91 -0.85 -3.10
C GLU A 125 -3.86 -2.19 -2.37
N GLU A 126 -3.79 -3.27 -3.13
CA GLU A 126 -3.42 -4.58 -2.59
C GLU A 126 -1.91 -4.75 -2.51
N ASP A 127 -1.46 -5.52 -1.53
CA ASP A 127 -0.06 -5.91 -1.40
C ASP A 127 0.24 -7.15 -2.26
N ALA A 128 1.50 -7.29 -2.66
CA ALA A 128 2.00 -8.48 -3.35
C ALA A 128 2.30 -9.62 -2.35
N GLY A 129 2.61 -10.80 -2.88
CA GLY A 129 3.11 -11.90 -2.06
C GLY A 129 4.54 -11.65 -1.56
N LYS A 130 5.06 -12.61 -0.79
CA LYS A 130 6.47 -12.64 -0.39
C LYS A 130 7.24 -13.61 -1.27
N LEU A 131 8.29 -13.11 -1.92
CA LEU A 131 9.25 -13.95 -2.65
C LEU A 131 10.48 -14.24 -1.79
N VAL A 132 10.89 -15.51 -1.72
CA VAL A 132 12.10 -15.94 -1.02
C VAL A 132 13.01 -16.65 -2.02
N HIS A 133 14.26 -16.21 -2.11
CA HIS A 133 15.28 -16.85 -2.94
C HIS A 133 16.00 -17.91 -2.13
N GLU A 134 15.97 -19.16 -2.59
CA GLU A 134 16.78 -20.24 -2.01
C GLU A 134 18.03 -20.45 -2.87
N GLY A 135 19.21 -20.53 -2.22
CA GLY A 135 20.49 -20.78 -2.92
C GLY A 135 21.46 -19.59 -3.04
N CYS A 136 21.18 -18.44 -2.44
CA CYS A 136 22.16 -17.34 -2.40
C CYS A 136 23.30 -17.69 -1.42
N ARG A 137 24.37 -18.29 -1.92
CA ARG A 137 25.64 -18.49 -1.19
C ARG A 137 26.35 -17.15 -1.00
N TYR A 138 25.90 -16.33 -0.05
CA TYR A 138 26.79 -15.34 0.53
C TYR A 138 27.77 -16.06 1.46
N ARG A 139 29.06 -15.99 1.11
CA ARG A 139 30.15 -16.31 2.05
C ARG A 139 29.89 -15.51 3.34
N LYS A 140 29.58 -16.20 4.43
CA LYS A 140 29.81 -15.65 5.77
C LYS A 140 31.32 -15.49 5.92
N HIS A 141 31.82 -14.25 5.83
CA HIS A 141 33.00 -13.87 6.57
C HIS A 141 32.52 -13.52 7.99
N GLY A 142 33.00 -14.29 8.95
CA GLY A 142 32.58 -14.31 10.35
C GLY A 142 32.78 -15.71 10.90
#